data_AF-A0A7Z9PXT5-F1
#
_entry.id   AF-A0A7Z9PXT5-F1
#
_cell.length_a   1.000
_cell.length_b   1.000
_cell.length_c   1.000
_cell.angle_alpha   90.00
_cell.angle_beta   90.00
_cell.angle_gamma   90.00
#
_symmetry.space_group_name_H-M   'P 1'
#
loop_
_entity.id
_entity.type
_entity.pdbx_description
1 polymer ?
#
loop_
_entity_poly.entity_id
_entity_poly.type
_entity_poly.pdbx_seq_one_letter_code
_entity_poly.pdbx_strand_id
1 'polypeptide(L)'
;MSFDLSEDHQMVKDMVKKLADEEIAPRAAHYDETREFPWENCKKLAELGLMGVTVPEEYGGAGMDTLAYVTVIEELSRACASTGVVAAVQNSLATFPLLKFGTEELKKKYLPQLASGEKIGAYALTEPNAGSDAASLKTTCRLEGDHWVLDGQKNWITNSTAAEIYIVYAT
;
A
#
# COMPACT_ATOMS: atom_id res chain seq x y z
N MET A 1 -23.22 -9.97 21.31
CA MET A 1 -22.25 -9.52 20.31
C MET A 1 -22.01 -8.05 20.58
N SER A 2 -20.75 -7.64 20.78
CA SER A 2 -20.38 -6.23 20.91
C SER A 2 -19.92 -5.72 19.55
N PHE A 3 -20.37 -4.54 19.15
CA PHE A 3 -19.97 -3.86 17.91
C PHE A 3 -19.14 -2.61 18.16
N ASP A 4 -18.90 -2.29 19.43
CA ASP A 4 -18.05 -1.18 19.82
C ASP A 4 -16.58 -1.49 19.51
N LEU A 5 -15.83 -0.46 19.11
CA LEU A 5 -14.39 -0.57 18.97
C LEU A 5 -13.75 -0.82 20.34
N SER A 6 -12.63 -1.54 20.36
CA SER A 6 -11.77 -1.58 21.54
C SER A 6 -11.19 -0.19 21.82
N GLU A 7 -10.67 0.03 23.02
CA GLU A 7 -9.98 1.29 23.36
C GLU A 7 -8.80 1.54 22.40
N ASP A 8 -8.02 0.51 22.07
CA ASP A 8 -6.89 0.62 21.14
C ASP A 8 -7.35 1.02 19.73
N HIS A 9 -8.42 0.39 19.21
CA HIS A 9 -8.98 0.74 17.90
C HIS A 9 -9.59 2.14 17.89
N GLN A 10 -10.20 2.55 18.99
CA GLN A 10 -10.74 3.91 19.13
C GLN A 10 -9.61 4.95 19.14
N MET A 11 -8.49 4.68 19.83
CA MET A 11 -7.31 5.55 19.81
C MET A 11 -6.72 5.69 18.40
N VAL A 12 -6.62 4.57 17.65
CA VAL A 12 -6.19 4.61 16.23
C VAL A 12 -7.13 5.48 15.41
N LYS A 13 -8.45 5.28 15.56
CA LYS A 13 -9.45 6.08 14.85
C LYS A 13 -9.29 7.56 15.13
N ASP A 14 -9.19 7.96 16.39
CA ASP A 14 -9.10 9.36 16.80
C ASP A 14 -7.80 10.01 16.31
N MET A 15 -6.68 9.28 16.37
CA MET A 15 -5.39 9.74 15.83
C MET A 15 -5.46 9.98 14.32
N VAL A 16 -5.96 9.00 13.55
CA VAL A 16 -6.02 9.12 12.08
C VAL A 16 -7.05 10.17 11.68
N LYS A 17 -8.20 10.24 12.37
CA LYS A 17 -9.21 11.26 12.14
C LYS A 17 -8.63 12.67 12.29
N LYS A 18 -7.87 12.91 13.36
CA LYS A 18 -7.21 14.20 13.60
C LYS A 18 -6.24 14.54 12.47
N LEU A 19 -5.35 13.60 12.11
CA LEU A 19 -4.44 13.78 10.97
C LEU A 19 -5.21 14.07 9.67
N ALA A 20 -6.29 13.32 9.42
CA ALA A 20 -7.11 13.42 8.24
C ALA A 20 -7.76 14.80 8.13
N ASP A 21 -8.33 15.31 9.22
CA ASP A 21 -9.01 16.61 9.26
C ASP A 21 -8.02 17.79 9.21
N GLU A 22 -6.90 17.71 9.93
CA GLU A 22 -5.94 18.81 10.05
C GLU A 22 -4.94 18.90 8.90
N GLU A 23 -4.53 17.76 8.34
CA GLU A 23 -3.41 17.71 7.39
C GLU A 23 -3.78 17.16 6.01
N ILE A 24 -4.72 16.22 5.92
CA ILE A 24 -5.03 15.57 4.64
C ILE A 24 -6.13 16.33 3.89
N ALA A 25 -7.25 16.62 4.56
CA ALA A 25 -8.42 17.27 3.95
C ALA A 25 -8.11 18.64 3.33
N PRO A 26 -7.31 19.54 3.94
CA PRO A 26 -7.01 20.84 3.34
C PRO A 26 -6.27 20.76 2.00
N ARG A 27 -5.59 19.64 1.71
CA ARG A 27 -4.81 19.42 0.47
C ARG A 27 -5.57 18.60 -0.58
N ALA A 28 -6.74 18.06 -0.25
CA ALA A 28 -7.46 17.12 -1.11
C ALA A 28 -7.83 17.74 -2.47
N ALA A 29 -8.39 18.97 -2.48
CA ALA A 29 -8.76 19.66 -3.71
C ALA A 29 -7.54 19.98 -4.60
N HIS A 30 -6.41 20.36 -4.00
CA HIS A 30 -5.16 20.60 -4.73
C HIS A 30 -4.70 19.35 -5.48
N TYR A 31 -4.67 18.19 -4.82
CA TYR A 31 -4.24 16.95 -5.47
C TYR A 31 -5.21 16.46 -6.54
N ASP A 32 -6.51 16.72 -6.39
CA ASP A 32 -7.51 16.42 -7.42
C ASP A 32 -7.28 17.29 -8.68
N GLU A 33 -7.12 18.60 -8.51
CA GLU A 33 -6.95 19.55 -9.61
C GLU A 33 -5.61 19.39 -10.33
N THR A 34 -4.51 19.24 -9.57
CA THR A 34 -3.15 19.18 -10.12
C THR A 34 -2.73 17.79 -10.57
N ARG A 35 -3.39 16.74 -10.07
CA ARG A 35 -3.05 15.33 -10.30
C ARG A 35 -1.64 14.96 -9.80
N GLU A 36 -1.09 15.78 -8.91
CA GLU A 36 0.18 15.49 -8.25
C GLU A 36 0.03 14.28 -7.31
N PHE A 37 1.07 13.46 -7.25
CA PHE A 37 1.11 12.38 -6.27
C PHE A 37 1.25 12.96 -4.85
N PRO A 38 0.47 12.49 -3.85
CA PRO A 38 0.38 13.14 -2.54
C PRO A 38 1.56 12.79 -1.61
N TRP A 39 2.79 13.11 -2.02
CA TRP A 39 4.03 12.79 -1.29
C TRP A 39 4.05 13.34 0.14
N GLU A 40 3.60 14.58 0.34
CA GLU A 40 3.54 15.19 1.68
C GLU A 40 2.59 14.44 2.61
N ASN A 41 1.49 13.91 2.07
CA ASN A 41 0.57 13.10 2.86
C ASN A 41 1.22 11.76 3.20
N CYS A 42 1.87 11.10 2.23
CA CYS A 42 2.58 9.84 2.45
C CYS A 42 3.64 9.95 3.55
N LYS A 43 4.39 11.07 3.57
CA LYS A 43 5.39 11.35 4.60
C LYS A 43 4.78 11.41 6.01
N LYS A 44 3.64 12.09 6.16
CA LYS A 44 2.93 12.17 7.45
C LYS A 44 2.37 10.82 7.90
N LEU A 45 1.90 10.02 6.95
CA LEU A 45 1.48 8.64 7.23
C LEU A 45 2.66 7.79 7.70
N ALA A 46 3.81 7.91 7.04
CA ALA A 46 5.05 7.21 7.40
C ALA A 46 5.53 7.56 8.82
N GLU A 47 5.53 8.85 9.19
CA GLU A 47 5.92 9.32 10.53
C GLU A 47 5.05 8.73 11.65
N LEU A 48 3.82 8.30 11.34
CA LEU A 48 2.89 7.67 12.27
C LEU A 48 2.78 6.14 12.10
N GLY A 49 3.63 5.53 11.26
CA GLY A 49 3.60 4.08 11.00
C GLY A 49 2.42 3.60 10.16
N LEU A 50 1.65 4.52 9.54
CA LEU A 50 0.43 4.21 8.79
C LEU A 50 0.70 3.66 7.37
N MET A 51 1.96 3.62 6.94
CA MET A 51 2.39 2.98 5.69
C MET A 51 2.67 1.47 5.85
N GLY A 52 2.69 0.97 7.09
CA GLY A 52 2.92 -0.44 7.43
C GLY A 52 2.11 -0.88 8.65
N VAL A 53 0.79 -0.61 8.64
CA VAL A 53 -0.11 -0.81 9.79
C VAL A 53 -0.06 -2.24 10.30
N THR A 54 -0.18 -3.22 9.41
CA THR A 54 -0.21 -4.65 9.78
C THR A 54 1.15 -5.33 9.67
N VAL A 55 2.21 -4.59 9.36
CA VAL A 55 3.55 -5.16 9.27
C VAL A 55 4.06 -5.36 10.70
N PRO A 56 4.57 -6.55 11.06
CA PRO A 56 5.15 -6.79 12.38
C PRO A 56 6.28 -5.82 12.71
N GLU A 57 6.43 -5.48 13.99
CA GLU A 57 7.48 -4.58 14.49
C GLU A 57 8.89 -5.07 14.15
N GLU A 58 9.13 -6.39 14.07
CA GLU A 58 10.43 -6.96 13.68
C GLU A 58 10.86 -6.57 12.25
N TYR A 59 9.91 -6.16 11.41
CA TYR A 59 10.15 -5.63 10.07
C TYR A 59 9.90 -4.12 9.98
N GLY A 60 9.79 -3.42 11.10
CA GLY A 60 9.65 -1.96 11.17
C GLY A 60 8.24 -1.42 10.90
N GLY A 61 7.20 -2.26 11.04
CA GLY A 61 5.81 -1.82 10.96
C GLY A 61 5.17 -1.53 12.32
N ALA A 62 3.89 -1.19 12.29
CA ALA A 62 3.13 -0.84 13.50
C ALA A 62 2.56 -2.05 14.26
N GLY A 63 2.63 -3.26 13.70
CA GLY A 63 2.20 -4.49 14.36
C GLY A 63 0.70 -4.57 14.68
N MET A 64 -0.13 -3.70 14.09
CA MET A 64 -1.56 -3.64 14.36
C MET A 64 -2.35 -4.68 13.55
N ASP A 65 -3.63 -4.84 13.88
CA ASP A 65 -4.50 -5.81 13.21
C ASP A 65 -5.24 -5.23 11.99
N THR A 66 -6.00 -6.11 11.32
CA THR A 66 -6.80 -5.73 10.16
C THR A 66 -7.87 -4.69 10.48
N LEU A 67 -8.41 -4.66 11.70
CA LEU A 67 -9.44 -3.69 12.10
C LEU A 67 -8.85 -2.29 12.21
N ALA A 68 -7.64 -2.17 12.77
CA ALA A 68 -6.88 -0.92 12.75
C ALA A 68 -6.59 -0.48 11.31
N TYR A 69 -6.14 -1.38 10.44
CA TYR A 69 -5.89 -1.08 9.03
C TYR A 69 -7.13 -0.52 8.31
N VAL A 70 -8.28 -1.18 8.40
CA VAL A 70 -9.49 -0.67 7.72
C VAL A 70 -9.96 0.66 8.29
N THR A 71 -9.80 0.87 9.61
CA THR A 71 -10.10 2.15 10.27
C THR A 71 -9.22 3.28 9.74
N VAL A 72 -7.92 3.02 9.56
CA VAL A 72 -6.98 3.97 8.95
C VAL A 72 -7.44 4.34 7.54
N ILE A 73 -7.73 3.35 6.69
CA ILE A 73 -8.14 3.60 5.30
C ILE A 73 -9.48 4.34 5.22
N GLU A 74 -10.44 4.03 6.09
CA GLU A 74 -11.73 4.72 6.16
C GLU A 74 -11.55 6.23 6.44
N GLU A 75 -10.82 6.57 7.50
CA GLU A 75 -10.61 7.97 7.89
C GLU A 75 -9.79 8.76 6.87
N LEU A 76 -8.77 8.15 6.26
CA LEU A 76 -8.00 8.79 5.19
C LEU A 76 -8.85 9.03 3.95
N SER A 77 -9.65 8.03 3.55
CA SER A 77 -10.48 8.11 2.34
C SER A 77 -11.61 9.14 2.48
N ARG A 78 -12.12 9.33 3.70
CA ARG A 78 -13.08 10.41 4.03
C ARG A 78 -12.49 11.80 3.75
N ALA A 79 -11.19 11.99 4.02
CA ALA A 79 -10.51 13.28 3.82
C ALA A 79 -9.96 13.47 2.39
N CYS A 80 -9.32 12.43 1.83
CA CYS A 80 -8.78 12.44 0.48
C CYS A 80 -8.73 11.01 -0.08
N ALA A 81 -9.62 10.69 -1.02
CA ALA A 81 -9.70 9.36 -1.63
C ALA A 81 -8.38 8.93 -2.28
N SER A 82 -7.65 9.85 -2.94
CA SER A 82 -6.33 9.57 -3.53
C SER A 82 -5.29 9.16 -2.49
N THR A 83 -5.28 9.80 -1.31
CA THR A 83 -4.38 9.40 -0.22
C THR A 83 -4.79 8.04 0.35
N GLY A 84 -6.09 7.82 0.53
CA GLY A 84 -6.63 6.54 1.00
C GLY A 84 -6.23 5.37 0.10
N VAL A 85 -6.37 5.50 -1.23
CA VAL A 85 -6.01 4.42 -2.17
C VAL A 85 -4.50 4.20 -2.24
N VAL A 86 -3.67 5.25 -2.15
CA VAL A 86 -2.21 5.11 -2.07
C VAL A 86 -1.81 4.30 -0.85
N ALA A 87 -2.34 4.63 0.33
CA ALA A 87 -2.07 3.92 1.58
C ALA A 87 -2.61 2.48 1.56
N ALA A 88 -3.79 2.26 0.95
CA ALA A 88 -4.38 0.94 0.82
C ALA A 88 -3.52 0.03 -0.06
N VAL A 89 -3.04 0.51 -1.21
CA VAL A 89 -2.14 -0.23 -2.11
C VAL A 89 -0.82 -0.54 -1.41
N GLN A 90 -0.25 0.44 -0.71
CA GLN A 90 0.98 0.26 0.07
C GLN A 90 0.83 -0.90 1.07
N ASN A 91 -0.16 -0.83 1.96
CA ASN A 91 -0.35 -1.79 3.05
C ASN A 91 -0.81 -3.17 2.54
N SER A 92 -1.79 -3.21 1.63
CA SER A 92 -2.49 -4.46 1.30
C SER A 92 -2.01 -5.14 0.03
N LEU A 93 -1.58 -4.40 -0.99
CA LEU A 93 -1.23 -5.00 -2.28
C LEU A 93 0.28 -5.12 -2.47
N ALA A 94 1.05 -4.11 -2.08
CA ALA A 94 2.51 -4.18 -2.15
C ALA A 94 3.12 -4.97 -0.99
N THR A 95 2.61 -4.75 0.22
CA THR A 95 3.25 -5.25 1.44
C THR A 95 2.73 -6.61 1.88
N PHE A 96 1.40 -6.84 1.89
CA PHE A 96 0.83 -8.09 2.39
C PHE A 96 1.27 -9.35 1.63
N PRO A 97 1.34 -9.40 0.28
CA PRO A 97 1.82 -10.59 -0.42
C PRO A 97 3.26 -10.94 -0.04
N LEU A 98 4.12 -9.93 0.11
CA LEU A 98 5.49 -10.12 0.57
C LEU A 98 5.54 -10.61 2.02
N LEU A 99 4.74 -10.03 2.91
CA LEU A 99 4.65 -10.46 4.31
C LEU A 99 4.18 -11.91 4.44
N LYS A 100 3.21 -12.31 3.62
CA LYS A 100 2.57 -13.63 3.70
C LYS A 100 3.36 -14.73 2.97
N PHE A 101 3.97 -14.42 1.83
CA PHE A 101 4.54 -15.42 0.93
C PHE A 101 6.04 -15.22 0.65
N GLY A 102 6.63 -14.09 1.04
CA GLY A 102 8.06 -13.85 0.90
C GLY A 102 8.90 -14.76 1.78
N THR A 103 10.13 -15.03 1.35
CA THR A 103 11.13 -15.65 2.24
C THR A 103 11.58 -14.64 3.30
N GLU A 104 12.21 -15.11 4.37
CA GLU A 104 12.72 -14.22 5.41
C GLU A 104 13.72 -13.19 4.88
N GLU A 105 14.53 -13.57 3.89
CA GLU A 105 15.47 -12.67 3.23
C GLU A 105 14.74 -11.54 2.49
N LEU A 106 13.66 -11.87 1.75
CA LEU A 106 12.85 -10.88 1.05
C LEU A 106 12.09 -9.97 2.02
N LYS A 107 11.54 -10.54 3.09
CA LYS A 107 10.83 -9.78 4.14
C LYS A 107 11.76 -8.76 4.79
N LYS A 108 12.92 -9.21 5.29
CA LYS A 108 13.92 -8.33 5.93
C LYS A 108 14.46 -7.27 4.97
N LYS A 109 14.54 -7.58 3.68
CA LYS A 109 15.01 -6.63 2.67
C LYS A 109 13.97 -5.54 2.37
N TYR A 110 12.72 -5.90 2.10
CA TYR A 110 11.75 -4.98 1.49
C TYR A 110 10.65 -4.48 2.44
N LEU A 111 10.24 -5.27 3.45
CA LEU A 111 9.18 -4.82 4.37
C LEU A 111 9.56 -3.55 5.16
N PRO A 112 10.80 -3.37 5.66
CA PRO A 112 11.15 -2.13 6.36
C PRO A 112 11.04 -0.89 5.46
N GLN A 113 11.42 -1.02 4.18
CA GLN A 113 11.35 0.08 3.20
C GLN A 113 9.89 0.45 2.88
N LEU A 114 9.01 -0.55 2.77
CA LEU A 114 7.59 -0.32 2.52
C LEU A 114 6.86 0.22 3.76
N ALA A 115 7.12 -0.37 4.94
CA ALA A 115 6.44 -0.03 6.19
C ALA A 115 6.79 1.39 6.68
N SER A 116 8.04 1.81 6.50
CA SER A 116 8.50 3.17 6.79
C SER A 116 8.06 4.20 5.75
N GLY A 117 7.50 3.78 4.62
CA GLY A 117 7.19 4.66 3.50
C GLY A 117 8.41 5.25 2.78
N GLU A 118 9.64 4.76 3.05
CA GLU A 118 10.85 5.12 2.29
C GLU A 118 10.65 4.79 0.80
N LYS A 119 10.01 3.65 0.53
CA LYS A 119 9.67 3.20 -0.81
C LYS A 119 8.18 3.05 -0.98
N ILE A 120 7.69 3.51 -2.12
CA ILE A 120 6.30 3.27 -2.50
C ILE A 120 6.22 1.95 -3.26
N GLY A 121 5.20 1.18 -2.93
CA GLY A 121 4.90 -0.11 -3.51
C GLY A 121 3.75 -0.04 -4.52
N ALA A 122 3.81 -0.91 -5.52
CA ALA A 122 2.75 -1.12 -6.51
C ALA A 122 2.49 -2.61 -6.74
N TYR A 123 1.29 -2.91 -7.25
CA TYR A 123 0.82 -4.27 -7.50
C TYR A 123 0.35 -4.40 -8.94
N ALA A 124 1.05 -5.24 -9.70
CA ALA A 124 0.97 -5.31 -11.14
C ALA A 124 0.44 -6.67 -11.62
N LEU A 125 -0.88 -6.82 -11.52
CA LEU A 125 -1.62 -8.00 -12.00
C LEU A 125 -2.23 -7.73 -13.38
N THR A 126 -3.11 -6.73 -13.46
CA THR A 126 -3.94 -6.41 -14.63
C THR A 126 -3.14 -6.10 -15.89
N GLU A 127 -3.64 -6.57 -17.02
CA GLU A 127 -3.09 -6.38 -18.36
C GLU A 127 -4.15 -5.82 -19.31
N PRO A 128 -3.80 -5.26 -20.47
CA PRO A 128 -4.78 -4.77 -21.45
C PRO A 128 -5.83 -5.83 -21.85
N ASN A 129 -5.46 -7.12 -21.86
CA ASN A 129 -6.33 -8.24 -22.18
C ASN A 129 -6.88 -9.01 -20.95
N ALA A 130 -6.42 -8.69 -19.73
CA ALA A 130 -6.72 -9.46 -18.52
C ALA A 130 -7.05 -8.54 -17.34
N GLY A 131 -8.35 -8.35 -17.08
CA GLY A 131 -8.89 -7.65 -15.90
C GLY A 131 -9.63 -8.62 -14.99
N SER A 132 -10.94 -8.78 -15.21
CA SER A 132 -11.76 -9.77 -14.49
C SER A 132 -11.27 -11.20 -14.69
N ASP A 133 -10.81 -11.53 -15.90
CA ASP A 133 -10.15 -12.80 -16.20
C ASP A 133 -8.65 -12.72 -15.92
N ALA A 134 -8.30 -12.58 -14.63
CA ALA A 134 -6.94 -12.37 -14.18
C ALA A 134 -6.01 -13.58 -14.42
N ALA A 135 -6.53 -14.76 -14.76
CA ALA A 135 -5.72 -15.95 -15.04
C ALA A 135 -5.17 -15.96 -16.48
N SER A 136 -5.75 -15.16 -17.38
CA SER A 136 -5.38 -15.07 -18.80
C SER A 136 -4.21 -14.10 -19.07
N LEU A 137 -3.25 -14.04 -18.14
CA LEU A 137 -2.05 -13.21 -18.28
C LEU A 137 -1.22 -13.63 -19.50
N LYS A 138 -0.54 -12.64 -20.08
CA LYS A 138 0.40 -12.76 -21.20
C LYS A 138 1.80 -12.29 -20.85
N THR A 139 1.98 -11.55 -19.75
CA THR A 139 3.31 -11.27 -19.23
C THR A 139 4.01 -12.58 -18.88
N THR A 140 5.20 -12.79 -19.43
CA THR A 140 6.00 -14.00 -19.27
C THR A 140 7.17 -13.78 -18.33
N CYS A 141 7.58 -14.82 -17.61
CA CYS A 141 8.76 -14.81 -16.77
C CYS A 141 9.57 -16.08 -17.01
N ARG A 142 10.78 -15.94 -17.59
CA ARG A 142 11.65 -17.09 -17.90
C ARG A 142 13.00 -16.96 -17.22
N LEU A 143 13.53 -18.07 -16.70
CA LEU A 143 14.85 -18.13 -16.08
C LEU A 143 15.93 -18.21 -17.17
N GLU A 144 16.83 -17.24 -17.22
CA GLU A 144 17.99 -17.22 -18.11
C GLU A 144 19.27 -17.16 -17.24
N GLY A 145 19.88 -18.34 -17.01
CA GLY A 145 21.07 -18.43 -16.15
C GLY A 145 20.73 -18.18 -14.67
N ASP A 146 21.17 -17.05 -14.13
CA ASP A 146 21.01 -16.65 -12.73
C ASP A 146 19.97 -15.54 -12.50
N HIS A 147 19.24 -15.12 -13.54
CA HIS A 147 18.23 -14.07 -13.46
C HIS A 147 16.96 -14.43 -14.23
N TRP A 148 15.87 -13.76 -13.87
CA TRP A 148 14.59 -13.87 -14.56
C TRP A 148 14.44 -12.75 -15.59
N VAL A 149 13.99 -13.11 -16.78
CA VAL A 149 13.60 -12.16 -17.83
C VAL A 149 12.08 -12.06 -17.84
N LEU A 150 11.59 -10.87 -17.52
CA LEU A 150 10.18 -10.51 -17.50
C LEU A 150 9.83 -9.74 -18.78
N ASP A 151 8.87 -10.21 -19.56
CA ASP A 151 8.44 -9.57 -20.81
C ASP A 151 6.90 -9.51 -20.88
N GLY A 152 6.35 -8.31 -21.05
CA GLY A 152 4.91 -8.08 -21.14
C GLY A 152 4.51 -6.64 -20.83
N GLN A 153 3.19 -6.43 -20.68
CA GLN A 153 2.62 -5.13 -20.38
C GLN A 153 1.59 -5.24 -19.26
N LYS A 154 1.71 -4.37 -18.25
CA LYS A 154 0.75 -4.19 -17.18
C LYS A 154 -0.06 -2.91 -17.39
N ASN A 155 -1.29 -2.88 -16.88
CA ASN A 155 -2.22 -1.77 -17.10
C ASN A 155 -3.00 -1.45 -15.82
N TRP A 156 -3.31 -0.16 -15.61
CA TRP A 156 -4.06 0.34 -14.44
C TRP A 156 -3.37 0.10 -13.10
N ILE A 157 -2.05 0.25 -13.05
CA ILE A 157 -1.27 -0.03 -11.86
C ILE A 157 -1.22 1.21 -10.95
N THR A 158 -2.01 1.19 -9.88
CA THR A 158 -1.97 2.25 -8.86
C THR A 158 -0.56 2.37 -8.28
N ASN A 159 -0.14 3.61 -8.01
CA ASN A 159 1.21 4.02 -7.59
C ASN A 159 2.33 3.82 -8.62
N SER A 160 2.07 3.30 -9.82
CA SER A 160 3.13 2.91 -10.77
C SER A 160 4.12 3.99 -11.20
N THR A 161 3.78 5.27 -11.12
CA THR A 161 4.75 6.34 -11.44
C THR A 161 5.57 6.79 -10.23
N ALA A 162 5.13 6.43 -9.02
CA ALA A 162 5.78 6.76 -7.76
C ALA A 162 6.52 5.56 -7.13
N ALA A 163 6.14 4.34 -7.49
CA ALA A 163 6.62 3.13 -6.85
C ALA A 163 8.03 2.72 -7.30
N GLU A 164 8.79 2.18 -6.36
CA GLU A 164 10.10 1.57 -6.60
C GLU A 164 10.12 0.07 -6.34
N ILE A 165 9.08 -0.47 -5.67
CA ILE A 165 8.92 -1.89 -5.39
C ILE A 165 7.61 -2.36 -6.04
N TYR A 166 7.69 -3.43 -6.81
CA TYR A 166 6.56 -3.97 -7.56
C TYR A 166 6.35 -5.44 -7.23
N ILE A 167 5.10 -5.81 -6.95
CA ILE A 167 4.65 -7.20 -6.99
C ILE A 167 4.06 -7.45 -8.38
N VAL A 168 4.79 -8.15 -9.25
CA VAL A 168 4.39 -8.40 -10.63
C VAL A 168 4.00 -9.86 -10.83
N TYR A 169 2.87 -10.10 -11.51
CA TYR A 169 2.38 -11.43 -11.86
C TYR A 169 2.73 -11.77 -13.30
N ALA A 170 3.22 -12.96 -13.54
CA ALA A 170 3.61 -13.44 -14.86
C ALA A 170 3.52 -14.97 -14.93
N THR A 171 3.50 -15.50 -16.15
CA THR A 171 3.45 -16.95 -16.45
C THR A 171 4.79 -17.49 -16.90
#